data_AF-A0A537K1W3-F1
#
_entry.id   AF-A0A537K1W3-F1
#
_cell.length_a   1.000
_cell.length_b   1.000
_cell.length_c   1.000
_cell.angle_alpha   90.00
_cell.angle_beta   90.00
_cell.angle_gamma   90.00
#
_symmetry.space_group_name_H-M   'P 1'
#
loop_
_entity.id
_entity.type
_entity.pdbx_description
1 polymer ?
#
loop_
_entity_poly.entity_id
_entity_poly.type
_entity_poly.pdbx_seq_one_letter_code
_entity_poly.pdbx_strand_id
1 'polypeptide(L)'
;MSLQIINDGACIRIQQNSAILLVTKTQIKTIDTVRVDTVRIDIGEGALKNIYVRYTDVSAPVVQSAAELKDAIKAMLTSGGSSGSGATEQSQLSIVTELQNLKSIFRTQYYGFGNELDLTKREPSKIDESNPNVIYKGWHKMVGIPANPEWAIQRITRANDVVSYEWAFGSMMQNNVWDERLDGYYLPYDYVRLIE
;
A
#
# COMPACT_ATOMS: atom_id res chain seq x y z
N MET A 1 -11.84 48.64 8.89
CA MET A 1 -11.99 47.65 9.98
C MET A 1 -11.80 46.29 9.37
N SER A 2 -10.83 45.50 9.82
CA SER A 2 -10.44 44.25 9.17
C SER A 2 -10.82 43.06 10.04
N LEU A 3 -11.74 42.23 9.57
CA LEU A 3 -11.98 40.88 10.10
C LEU A 3 -10.94 39.94 9.48
N GLN A 4 -10.40 39.04 10.29
CA GLN A 4 -9.52 37.96 9.83
C GLN A 4 -10.09 36.61 10.25
N ILE A 5 -10.15 35.67 9.31
CA ILE A 5 -10.54 34.29 9.54
C ILE A 5 -9.31 33.43 9.22
N ILE A 6 -8.75 32.83 10.27
CA ILE A 6 -7.49 32.10 10.20
C ILE A 6 -7.74 30.67 10.65
N ASN A 7 -7.13 29.73 9.95
CA ASN A 7 -7.11 28.32 10.34
C ASN A 7 -6.07 28.09 11.44
N ASP A 8 -6.51 27.65 12.62
CA ASP A 8 -5.67 27.40 13.79
C ASP A 8 -5.76 25.92 14.20
N GLY A 9 -5.51 25.04 13.23
CA GLY A 9 -5.49 23.59 13.42
C GLY A 9 -6.87 22.99 13.70
N ALA A 10 -7.21 22.78 14.97
CA ALA A 10 -8.48 22.17 15.39
C ALA A 10 -9.66 23.17 15.42
N CYS A 11 -9.37 24.46 15.33
CA CYS A 11 -10.36 25.53 15.39
C CYS A 11 -10.16 26.55 14.25
N ILE A 12 -11.21 27.32 13.98
CA ILE A 12 -11.16 28.52 13.17
C ILE A 12 -11.11 29.71 14.11
N ARG A 13 -10.09 30.55 13.93
CA ARG A 13 -9.91 31.78 14.68
C ARG A 13 -10.50 32.94 13.87
N ILE A 14 -11.53 33.58 14.42
CA ILE A 14 -12.14 34.79 13.89
C ILE A 14 -11.66 35.96 14.76
N GLN A 15 -10.88 36.87 14.18
CA GLN A 15 -10.34 38.03 14.86
C GLN A 15 -10.95 39.31 14.30
N GLN A 16 -11.44 40.16 15.20
CA GLN A 16 -11.88 41.52 14.89
C GLN A 16 -11.18 42.49 15.84
N ASN A 17 -10.23 43.29 15.32
CA ASN A 17 -9.40 44.17 16.13
C ASN A 17 -8.69 43.39 17.27
N SER A 18 -9.08 43.63 18.53
CA SER A 18 -8.57 42.93 19.73
C SER A 18 -9.46 41.79 20.24
N ALA A 19 -10.64 41.58 19.65
CA ALA A 19 -11.52 40.48 20.02
C ALA A 19 -11.18 39.24 19.18
N ILE A 20 -10.98 38.10 19.85
CA ILE A 20 -10.69 36.81 19.22
C ILE A 20 -11.80 35.84 19.62
N LEU A 21 -12.44 35.24 18.62
CA LEU A 21 -13.37 34.14 18.78
C LEU A 21 -12.76 32.88 18.20
N LEU A 22 -12.65 31.82 19.01
CA LEU A 22 -12.20 30.51 18.58
C LEU A 22 -13.41 29.59 18.45
N VAL A 23 -13.61 29.05 17.25
CA VAL A 23 -14.71 28.12 16.94
C VAL A 23 -14.13 26.77 16.60
N THR A 24 -14.45 25.74 17.38
CA THR A 24 -13.95 24.39 17.11
C THR A 24 -14.58 23.84 15.83
N LYS A 25 -13.76 23.22 14.95
CA LYS A 25 -14.25 22.72 13.65
C LYS A 25 -15.37 21.69 13.78
N THR A 26 -15.35 20.88 14.85
CA THR A 26 -16.38 19.87 15.15
C THR A 26 -17.76 20.45 15.52
N GLN A 27 -17.81 21.73 15.92
CA GLN A 27 -19.05 22.40 16.29
C GLN A 27 -19.75 23.05 15.10
N ILE A 28 -19.04 23.21 13.97
CA ILE A 28 -19.59 23.84 12.77
C ILE A 28 -20.45 22.82 12.02
N LYS A 29 -21.77 23.03 12.00
CA LYS A 29 -22.74 22.14 11.36
C LYS A 29 -22.89 22.45 9.87
N THR A 30 -23.11 23.72 9.54
CA THR A 30 -23.33 24.18 8.17
C THR A 30 -22.69 25.54 7.92
N ILE A 31 -22.30 25.79 6.67
CA ILE A 31 -21.86 27.10 6.21
C ILE A 31 -22.62 27.42 4.93
N ASP A 32 -23.44 28.46 5.00
CA ASP A 32 -24.32 28.87 3.90
C ASP A 32 -24.15 30.33 3.55
N THR A 33 -24.32 30.66 2.28
CA THR A 33 -24.54 32.03 1.82
C THR A 33 -26.01 32.38 1.97
N VAL A 34 -26.37 33.20 2.95
CA VAL A 34 -27.76 33.57 3.25
C VAL A 34 -28.21 34.78 2.43
N ARG A 35 -27.25 35.63 2.02
CA ARG A 35 -27.44 36.79 1.14
C ARG A 35 -26.25 36.90 0.19
N VAL A 36 -26.37 37.71 -0.86
CA VAL A 36 -25.30 37.96 -1.85
C VAL A 36 -23.96 38.30 -1.18
N ASP A 37 -24.01 39.01 -0.04
CA ASP A 37 -22.81 39.54 0.61
C ASP A 37 -22.49 38.90 1.97
N THR A 38 -23.27 37.92 2.45
CA THR A 38 -23.15 37.42 3.83
C THR A 38 -23.08 35.90 3.90
N VAL A 39 -22.06 35.41 4.60
CA VAL A 39 -21.87 34.00 4.96
C VAL A 39 -22.35 33.77 6.38
N ARG A 40 -23.16 32.73 6.57
CA ARG A 40 -23.61 32.24 7.88
C ARG A 40 -22.80 30.98 8.22
N ILE A 41 -22.20 30.97 9.40
CA ILE A 41 -21.56 29.81 10.00
C ILE A 41 -22.44 29.35 11.16
N ASP A 42 -23.02 28.16 11.05
CA ASP A 42 -23.84 27.55 12.11
C ASP A 42 -22.94 26.74 13.04
N ILE A 43 -22.93 27.10 14.33
CA ILE A 43 -22.03 26.54 15.35
C ILE A 43 -22.75 25.65 16.39
N GLY A 44 -24.00 25.22 16.17
CA GLY A 44 -24.65 24.20 17.02
C GLY A 44 -26.15 24.38 17.26
N GLU A 45 -26.71 23.65 18.25
CA GLU A 45 -28.15 23.71 18.53
C GLU A 45 -28.58 25.02 19.19
N GLY A 46 -29.52 25.70 18.53
CA GLY A 46 -30.21 26.90 19.02
C GLY A 46 -30.28 28.01 17.97
N ALA A 47 -31.41 28.71 17.88
CA ALA A 47 -31.66 29.76 16.87
C ALA A 47 -30.69 30.96 16.89
N LEU A 48 -29.91 31.11 17.96
CA LEU A 48 -29.03 32.26 18.22
C LEU A 48 -27.54 31.94 18.06
N LYS A 49 -27.16 30.71 17.73
CA LYS A 49 -25.75 30.30 17.63
C LYS A 49 -25.29 30.28 16.16
N ASN A 50 -25.50 31.40 15.48
CA ASN A 50 -25.07 31.63 14.11
C ASN A 50 -24.12 32.81 14.05
N ILE A 51 -22.99 32.65 13.36
CA ILE A 51 -22.05 33.74 13.09
C ILE A 51 -22.31 34.25 11.68
N TYR A 52 -22.58 35.54 11.55
CA TYR A 52 -22.80 36.19 10.27
C TYR A 52 -21.58 37.05 9.92
N VAL A 53 -20.98 36.76 8.78
CA VAL A 53 -19.80 37.48 8.28
C VAL A 53 -20.09 38.05 6.90
N ARG A 54 -19.85 39.35 6.73
CA ARG A 54 -19.87 40.01 5.41
C ARG A 54 -18.52 39.90 4.74
N TYR A 55 -18.48 39.55 3.45
CA TYR A 55 -17.21 39.33 2.75
C TYR A 55 -16.37 40.60 2.61
N THR A 56 -17.00 41.77 2.46
CA THR A 56 -16.32 43.08 2.37
C THR A 56 -15.52 43.43 3.61
N ASP A 57 -15.89 42.87 4.76
CA ASP A 57 -15.26 43.15 6.04
C ASP A 57 -14.08 42.19 6.30
N VAL A 58 -13.93 41.13 5.49
CA VAL A 58 -12.87 40.13 5.61
C VAL A 58 -11.63 40.56 4.84
N SER A 59 -10.56 40.83 5.58
CA SER A 59 -9.24 41.18 5.04
C SER A 59 -8.35 39.96 4.80
N ALA A 60 -8.65 38.83 5.44
CA ALA A 60 -7.97 37.56 5.25
C ALA A 60 -8.96 36.43 5.61
N PRO A 61 -9.28 35.50 4.70
CA PRO A 61 -8.84 35.41 3.31
C PRO A 61 -9.40 36.56 2.45
N VAL A 62 -8.60 37.07 1.51
CA VAL A 62 -9.07 38.07 0.52
C VAL A 62 -9.92 37.36 -0.52
N VAL A 63 -11.17 37.78 -0.65
CA VAL A 63 -12.19 37.14 -1.50
C VAL A 63 -13.03 38.20 -2.19
N GLN A 64 -13.52 37.91 -3.39
CA GLN A 64 -14.30 38.86 -4.20
C GLN A 64 -15.81 38.65 -4.08
N SER A 65 -16.25 37.55 -3.44
CA SER A 65 -17.66 37.26 -3.21
C SER A 65 -17.89 36.46 -1.93
N ALA A 66 -19.14 36.45 -1.44
CA ALA A 66 -19.53 35.62 -0.31
C ALA A 66 -19.43 34.11 -0.62
N ALA A 67 -19.54 33.71 -1.89
CA ALA A 67 -19.37 32.32 -2.31
C ALA A 67 -17.90 31.87 -2.15
N GLU A 68 -16.96 32.70 -2.59
CA GLU A 68 -15.52 32.46 -2.40
C GLU A 68 -15.15 32.45 -0.91
N LEU A 69 -15.74 33.33 -0.11
CA LEU A 69 -15.54 33.32 1.34
C LEU A 69 -15.99 31.99 1.96
N LYS A 70 -17.19 31.52 1.60
CA LYS A 70 -17.73 30.24 2.07
C LYS A 70 -16.79 29.09 1.70
N ASP A 71 -16.31 29.05 0.46
CA ASP A 71 -15.42 27.98 -0.02
C ASP A 71 -14.04 28.04 0.65
N ALA A 72 -13.52 29.24 0.90
CA ALA A 72 -12.30 29.43 1.67
C ALA A 72 -12.45 28.93 3.12
N ILE A 73 -13.55 29.25 3.80
CA ILE A 73 -13.83 28.75 5.16
C ILE A 73 -14.01 27.22 5.14
N LYS A 74 -14.68 26.67 4.12
CA LYS A 74 -14.85 25.23 3.93
C LYS A 74 -13.51 24.52 3.75
N ALA A 75 -12.59 25.10 2.97
CA ALA A 75 -11.23 24.58 2.83
C ALA A 75 -10.45 24.62 4.17
N MET A 76 -10.70 25.64 5.01
CA MET A 76 -10.11 25.68 6.35
C MET A 76 -10.66 24.58 7.26
N LEU A 77 -11.93 24.16 7.13
CA LEU A 77 -12.49 23.04 7.89
C LEU A 77 -11.84 21.69 7.55
N THR A 78 -11.52 21.45 6.28
CA THR A 78 -11.03 20.14 5.81
C THR A 78 -9.53 19.92 6.04
N SER A 79 -8.78 20.98 6.38
CA SER A 79 -7.33 20.92 6.62
C SER A 79 -6.88 20.07 7.83
N GLY A 80 -7.81 19.54 8.64
CA GLY A 80 -7.51 18.66 9.79
C GLY A 80 -7.44 17.16 9.47
N GLY A 81 -7.67 16.78 8.22
CA GLY A 81 -7.60 15.39 7.79
C GLY A 81 -8.12 15.30 6.37
N SER A 82 -7.21 15.07 5.43
CA SER A 82 -7.53 14.82 4.02
C SER A 82 -8.34 15.93 3.37
N SER A 83 -7.64 16.81 2.63
CA SER A 83 -8.21 17.77 1.68
C SER A 83 -9.49 17.22 1.02
N GLY A 84 -10.64 17.71 1.48
CA GLY A 84 -11.97 17.35 0.98
C GLY A 84 -12.27 17.93 -0.39
N SER A 85 -11.31 17.83 -1.31
CA SER A 85 -11.57 17.84 -2.74
C SER A 85 -11.84 16.38 -3.10
N GLY A 86 -13.02 16.10 -3.67
CA GLY A 86 -13.31 14.77 -4.21
C GLY A 86 -12.14 14.33 -5.08
N ALA A 87 -11.71 13.08 -4.92
CA ALA A 87 -10.52 12.48 -5.52
C ALA A 87 -10.07 13.21 -6.80
N THR A 88 -9.16 14.19 -6.66
CA THR A 88 -8.58 14.87 -7.81
C THR A 88 -7.76 13.83 -8.58
N GLU A 89 -7.69 13.91 -9.90
CA GLU A 89 -6.90 12.98 -10.72
C GLU A 89 -5.48 12.78 -10.17
N GLN A 90 -4.91 13.83 -9.59
CA GLN A 90 -3.60 13.81 -8.93
C GLN A 90 -3.54 12.91 -7.68
N SER A 91 -4.58 12.91 -6.86
CA SER A 91 -4.69 12.01 -5.70
C SER A 91 -4.89 10.55 -6.12
N GLN A 92 -5.63 10.31 -7.21
CA GLN A 92 -5.80 8.98 -7.80
C GLN A 92 -4.49 8.47 -8.41
N LEU A 93 -3.73 9.32 -9.11
CA LEU A 93 -2.39 8.99 -9.61
C LEU A 93 -1.43 8.62 -8.49
N SER A 94 -1.52 9.30 -7.34
CA SER A 94 -0.69 9.01 -6.17
C SER A 94 -1.04 7.65 -5.59
N ILE A 95 -2.33 7.31 -5.49
CA ILE A 95 -2.79 5.98 -5.06
C ILE A 95 -2.35 4.88 -6.04
N VAL A 96 -2.45 5.12 -7.35
CA VAL A 96 -2.00 4.18 -8.39
C VAL A 96 -0.50 3.96 -8.31
N THR A 97 0.28 5.03 -8.13
CA THR A 97 1.73 4.95 -7.92
C THR A 97 2.06 4.11 -6.69
N GLU A 98 1.35 4.33 -5.58
CA GLU A 98 1.59 3.58 -4.35
C GLU A 98 1.20 2.10 -4.47
N LEU A 99 0.13 1.79 -5.20
CA LEU A 99 -0.24 0.41 -5.53
C LEU A 99 0.79 -0.27 -6.44
N GLN A 100 1.38 0.46 -7.38
CA GLN A 100 2.48 -0.07 -8.20
C GLN A 100 3.75 -0.31 -7.37
N ASN A 101 4.06 0.59 -6.42
CA ASN A 101 5.14 0.41 -5.47
C ASN A 101 4.92 -0.84 -4.60
N LEU A 102 3.70 -1.02 -4.06
CA LEU A 102 3.33 -2.22 -3.32
C LEU A 102 3.46 -3.48 -4.18
N LYS A 103 2.98 -3.47 -5.43
CA LYS A 103 3.16 -4.59 -6.37
C LYS A 103 4.64 -4.91 -6.58
N SER A 104 5.49 -3.88 -6.70
CA SER A 104 6.93 -4.05 -6.83
C SER A 104 7.55 -4.64 -5.56
N ILE A 105 7.17 -4.15 -4.38
CA ILE A 105 7.62 -4.67 -3.08
C ILE A 105 7.19 -6.13 -2.92
N PHE A 106 5.95 -6.49 -3.24
CA PHE A 106 5.51 -7.88 -3.18
C PHE A 106 6.29 -8.77 -4.16
N ARG A 107 6.61 -8.28 -5.37
CA ARG A 107 7.51 -9.01 -6.25
C ARG A 107 8.90 -9.14 -5.63
N THR A 108 9.52 -8.07 -5.14
CA THR A 108 10.87 -8.12 -4.57
C THR A 108 10.96 -8.95 -3.29
N GLN A 109 9.96 -8.90 -2.43
CA GLN A 109 9.91 -9.70 -1.20
C GLN A 109 9.63 -11.18 -1.49
N TYR A 110 8.83 -11.47 -2.52
CA TYR A 110 8.49 -12.84 -2.89
C TYR A 110 9.59 -13.51 -3.74
N TYR A 111 10.17 -12.77 -4.69
CA TYR A 111 11.23 -13.23 -5.58
C TYR A 111 12.63 -13.07 -5.00
N GLY A 112 12.77 -12.42 -3.84
CA GLY A 112 14.05 -11.93 -3.34
C GLY A 112 14.72 -10.99 -4.35
N PHE A 113 15.78 -10.31 -3.93
CA PHE A 113 16.47 -9.34 -4.77
C PHE A 113 16.75 -9.90 -6.17
N GLY A 114 16.32 -9.16 -7.20
CA GLY A 114 16.58 -9.50 -8.58
C GLY A 114 18.07 -9.66 -8.79
N ASN A 115 18.48 -10.92 -8.93
CA ASN A 115 19.68 -11.49 -9.54
C ASN A 115 19.71 -12.96 -9.09
N GLU A 116 19.40 -13.88 -10.01
CA GLU A 116 19.52 -15.34 -9.87
C GLU A 116 19.53 -15.89 -8.44
N LEU A 117 18.36 -15.88 -7.80
CA LEU A 117 18.17 -16.64 -6.58
C LEU A 117 18.25 -18.12 -6.94
N ASP A 118 19.39 -18.71 -6.62
CA ASP A 118 19.55 -20.15 -6.52
C ASP A 118 18.49 -20.66 -5.54
N LEU A 119 17.37 -21.09 -6.11
CA LEU A 119 16.16 -21.47 -5.38
C LEU A 119 16.41 -22.67 -4.48
N THR A 120 17.44 -23.47 -4.79
CA THR A 120 17.86 -24.61 -3.96
C THR A 120 18.49 -24.19 -2.64
N LYS A 121 18.90 -22.92 -2.48
CA LYS A 121 19.37 -22.35 -1.19
C LYS A 121 18.25 -22.05 -0.20
N ARG A 122 16.99 -22.05 -0.65
CA ARG A 122 15.82 -21.93 0.23
C ARG A 122 15.36 -23.30 0.68
N GLU A 123 14.45 -23.34 1.65
CA GLU A 123 13.78 -24.59 2.01
C GLU A 123 13.01 -25.17 0.81
N PRO A 124 12.97 -26.49 0.65
CA PRO A 124 12.23 -27.14 -0.43
C PRO A 124 10.75 -26.79 -0.34
N SER A 125 10.16 -26.45 -1.49
CA SER A 125 8.73 -26.14 -1.61
C SER A 125 7.85 -27.38 -1.42
N LYS A 126 8.40 -28.57 -1.66
CA LYS A 126 7.71 -29.84 -1.49
C LYS A 126 8.69 -30.91 -0.98
N ILE A 127 8.23 -31.72 -0.04
CA ILE A 127 8.98 -32.84 0.51
C ILE A 127 8.08 -34.07 0.42
N ASP A 128 8.63 -35.18 -0.06
CA ASP A 128 7.99 -36.50 -0.02
C ASP A 128 8.88 -37.48 0.74
N GLU A 129 8.34 -37.99 1.85
CA GLU A 129 8.98 -38.95 2.75
C GLU A 129 8.24 -40.30 2.78
N SER A 130 7.41 -40.57 1.77
CA SER A 130 6.57 -41.78 1.72
C SER A 130 7.37 -43.08 1.67
N ASN A 131 8.65 -43.03 1.27
CA ASN A 131 9.54 -44.18 1.20
C ASN A 131 10.53 -44.19 2.39
N PRO A 132 10.59 -45.27 3.21
CA PRO A 132 11.36 -45.28 4.45
C PRO A 132 12.87 -45.00 4.33
N ASN A 133 13.46 -45.23 3.16
CA ASN A 133 14.89 -45.07 2.90
C ASN A 133 15.19 -43.97 1.85
N VAL A 134 14.18 -43.26 1.37
CA VAL A 134 14.32 -42.27 0.30
C VAL A 134 13.44 -41.06 0.58
N ILE A 135 14.05 -39.88 0.59
CA ILE A 135 13.36 -38.59 0.69
C ILE A 135 13.55 -37.84 -0.63
N TYR A 136 12.46 -37.29 -1.17
CA TYR A 136 12.51 -36.39 -2.31
C TYR A 136 12.24 -34.96 -1.86
N LYS A 137 13.06 -34.03 -2.32
CA LYS A 137 12.92 -32.59 -2.08
C LYS A 137 12.78 -31.86 -3.40
N GLY A 138 11.79 -30.99 -3.49
CA GLY A 138 11.46 -30.25 -4.70
C GLY A 138 11.51 -28.74 -4.47
N TRP A 139 12.19 -28.03 -5.36
CA TRP A 139 12.27 -26.58 -5.34
C TRP A 139 11.61 -25.99 -6.58
N HIS A 140 10.72 -25.03 -6.34
CA HIS A 140 10.02 -24.29 -7.38
C HIS A 140 10.04 -22.78 -7.10
N LYS A 141 9.90 -21.96 -8.15
CA LYS A 141 9.90 -20.48 -8.05
C LYS A 141 8.69 -19.91 -7.31
N MET A 142 7.58 -20.65 -7.29
CA MET A 142 6.29 -20.21 -6.77
C MET A 142 5.47 -21.44 -6.34
N VAL A 143 4.17 -21.47 -6.65
CA VAL A 143 3.30 -22.64 -6.56
C VAL A 143 3.54 -23.48 -7.80
N GLY A 144 4.35 -24.52 -7.67
CA GLY A 144 4.63 -25.41 -8.78
C GLY A 144 3.47 -26.33 -9.05
N ILE A 145 3.15 -26.55 -10.31
CA ILE A 145 2.26 -27.61 -10.77
C ILE A 145 3.11 -28.88 -10.86
N PRO A 146 2.80 -29.94 -10.09
CA PRO A 146 3.63 -31.14 -10.05
C PRO A 146 3.87 -31.82 -11.40
N ALA A 147 2.91 -31.69 -12.32
CA ALA A 147 2.96 -32.26 -13.67
C ALA A 147 3.77 -31.42 -14.69
N ASN A 148 4.23 -30.22 -14.33
CA ASN A 148 5.00 -29.36 -15.24
C ASN A 148 6.52 -29.53 -15.05
N PRO A 149 7.33 -29.37 -16.12
CA PRO A 149 8.78 -29.46 -16.06
C PRO A 149 9.40 -28.16 -15.54
N GLU A 150 9.14 -27.83 -14.27
CA GLU A 150 9.57 -26.58 -13.62
C GLU A 150 10.30 -26.82 -12.28
N TRP A 151 10.54 -28.08 -11.92
CA TRP A 151 11.08 -28.46 -10.63
C TRP A 151 12.57 -28.78 -10.70
N ALA A 152 13.30 -28.35 -9.67
CA ALA A 152 14.58 -28.94 -9.31
C ALA A 152 14.31 -30.01 -8.24
N ILE A 153 14.80 -31.23 -8.45
CA ILE A 153 14.47 -32.37 -7.58
C ILE A 153 15.76 -32.99 -7.06
N GLN A 154 15.85 -33.12 -5.74
CA GLN A 154 16.91 -33.86 -5.05
C GLN A 154 16.33 -35.13 -4.45
N ARG A 155 17.03 -36.24 -4.65
CA ARG A 155 16.80 -37.51 -3.97
C ARG A 155 17.87 -37.70 -2.90
N ILE A 156 17.41 -38.01 -1.69
CA ILE A 156 18.25 -38.36 -0.55
C ILE A 156 17.98 -39.82 -0.23
N THR A 157 18.98 -40.67 -0.43
CA THR A 157 18.86 -42.11 -0.16
C THR A 157 19.73 -42.49 1.02
N ARG A 158 19.22 -43.35 1.91
CA ARG A 158 20.00 -43.96 2.99
C ARG A 158 20.15 -45.46 2.76
N ALA A 159 21.39 -45.93 2.68
CA ALA A 159 21.72 -47.35 2.59
C ALA A 159 22.97 -47.66 3.40
N ASN A 160 22.91 -48.68 4.28
CA ASN A 160 24.03 -49.14 5.11
C ASN A 160 24.77 -47.99 5.83
N ASP A 161 24.00 -47.09 6.47
CA ASP A 161 24.50 -45.91 7.20
C ASP A 161 25.14 -44.81 6.33
N VAL A 162 25.15 -44.98 5.01
CA VAL A 162 25.56 -43.96 4.04
C VAL A 162 24.33 -43.18 3.57
N VAL A 163 24.42 -41.86 3.63
CA VAL A 163 23.43 -40.94 3.05
C VAL A 163 24.00 -40.36 1.77
N SER A 164 23.34 -40.59 0.63
CA SER A 164 23.71 -40.01 -0.66
C SER A 164 22.73 -38.90 -1.05
N TYR A 165 23.27 -37.89 -1.72
CA TYR A 165 22.52 -36.75 -2.25
C TYR A 165 22.69 -36.72 -3.76
N GLU A 166 21.59 -36.88 -4.48
CA GLU A 166 21.57 -36.96 -5.94
C GLU A 166 20.53 -36.00 -6.48
N TRP A 167 20.79 -35.43 -7.65
CA TRP A 167 19.90 -34.52 -8.34
C TRP A 167 19.33 -35.18 -9.58
N ALA A 168 18.09 -34.84 -9.92
CA ALA A 168 17.50 -35.25 -11.19
C ALA A 168 18.41 -34.80 -12.35
N PHE A 169 18.82 -35.75 -13.19
CA PHE A 169 19.80 -35.60 -14.26
C PHE A 169 21.16 -34.97 -13.86
N GLY A 170 21.49 -34.99 -12.55
CA GLY A 170 22.72 -34.41 -12.01
C GLY A 170 22.75 -32.88 -11.96
N SER A 171 21.60 -32.22 -12.13
CA SER A 171 21.51 -30.75 -12.21
C SER A 171 20.49 -30.15 -11.24
N MET A 172 20.76 -28.93 -10.78
CA MET A 172 19.82 -28.12 -9.98
C MET A 172 18.83 -27.33 -10.85
N MET A 173 18.79 -27.61 -12.16
CA MET A 173 17.90 -26.96 -13.09
C MET A 173 16.43 -27.29 -12.82
N GLN A 174 15.58 -26.29 -13.07
CA GLN A 174 14.14 -26.34 -12.90
C GLN A 174 13.46 -26.78 -14.19
N ASN A 175 13.76 -27.99 -14.64
CA ASN A 175 13.26 -28.57 -15.89
C ASN A 175 12.69 -29.99 -15.69
N ASN A 176 12.48 -30.41 -14.44
CA ASN A 176 11.98 -31.74 -14.11
C ASN A 176 10.49 -31.68 -13.70
N VAL A 177 9.79 -32.79 -13.91
CA VAL A 177 8.40 -32.98 -13.49
C VAL A 177 8.39 -33.64 -12.11
N TRP A 178 7.73 -33.03 -11.12
CA TRP A 178 7.69 -33.56 -9.74
C TRP A 178 6.93 -34.89 -9.63
N ASP A 179 5.86 -35.06 -10.42
CA ASP A 179 5.08 -36.30 -10.39
C ASP A 179 5.90 -37.51 -10.84
N GLU A 180 6.94 -37.30 -11.65
CA GLU A 180 7.88 -38.32 -12.14
C GLU A 180 9.06 -38.56 -11.18
N ARG A 181 9.06 -37.96 -9.98
CA ARG A 181 10.19 -38.06 -9.02
C ARG A 181 10.60 -39.49 -8.68
N LEU A 182 9.67 -40.45 -8.70
CA LEU A 182 9.98 -41.85 -8.36
C LEU A 182 10.78 -42.54 -9.47
N ASP A 183 10.46 -42.24 -10.72
CA ASP A 183 11.02 -42.89 -11.91
C ASP A 183 12.18 -42.09 -12.55
N GLY A 184 12.46 -40.90 -12.01
CA GLY A 184 13.51 -40.02 -12.49
C GLY A 184 14.92 -40.62 -12.44
N TYR A 185 15.77 -40.17 -13.35
CA TYR A 185 17.19 -40.52 -13.35
C TYR A 185 17.97 -39.59 -12.43
N TYR A 186 18.62 -40.13 -11.41
CA TYR A 186 19.32 -39.36 -10.38
C TYR A 186 20.82 -39.63 -10.42
N LEU A 187 21.60 -38.56 -10.39
CA LEU A 187 23.06 -38.60 -10.39
C LEU A 187 23.61 -37.67 -9.31
N PRO A 188 24.84 -37.91 -8.82
CA PRO A 188 25.57 -36.90 -8.06
C PRO A 188 25.61 -35.56 -8.82
N TYR A 189 25.60 -34.46 -8.08
CA TYR A 189 25.61 -33.13 -8.69
C TYR A 189 26.86 -32.92 -9.55
N ASP A 190 26.67 -32.58 -10.81
CA ASP A 190 27.75 -32.30 -11.76
C ASP A 190 27.83 -30.79 -12.04
N TYR A 191 28.88 -30.15 -11.54
CA TYR A 191 29.15 -28.72 -11.75
C TYR A 191 29.44 -28.36 -13.22
N VAL A 192 29.70 -29.34 -14.10
CA VAL A 192 30.24 -29.12 -15.45
C VAL A 192 29.15 -28.88 -16.51
N ARG A 193 27.89 -29.28 -16.27
CA ARG A 193 26.79 -29.19 -17.26
C ARG A 193 26.09 -27.82 -17.36
N LEU A 194 26.58 -26.78 -16.69
CA LEU A 194 25.95 -25.44 -16.69
C LEU A 194 26.32 -24.56 -17.90
N ILE A 195 27.04 -25.09 -18.89
CA ILE A 195 27.45 -24.35 -20.09
C ILE A 195 27.08 -25.17 -21.33
N GLU A 196 25.87 -24.99 -21.84
CA GLU A 196 25.46 -25.21 -23.24
C GLU A 196 24.15 -24.48 -23.53
#